data_AF-A0A1N7SZ63-F1
#
_entry.id   AF-A0A1N7SZ63-F1
#
_cell.length_a   1.000
_cell.length_b   1.000
_cell.length_c   1.000
_cell.angle_alpha   90.00
_cell.angle_beta   90.00
_cell.angle_gamma   90.00
#
_symmetry.space_group_name_H-M   'P 1'
#
loop_
_entity.id
_entity.type
_entity.pdbx_description
1 polymer ?
#
loop_
_entity_poly.entity_id
_entity_poly.type
_entity_poly.pdbx_seq_one_letter_code
_entity_poly.pdbx_strand_id
1 'polypeptide(L)'
;MIRLGLSKKTSADMGHLPQTGSGGMIETLDSLDVDRTGNAGRVRKVLIHINNTNPILVEDGPERRVLAEHGIEVAYDGMAFEL
;
A
#
# COMPACT_ATOMS: atom_id res chain seq x y z
N MET A 1 -7.73 -12.52 2.29
CA MET A 1 -9.02 -13.21 2.54
C MET A 1 -9.19 -14.52 1.77
N ILE A 2 -9.14 -14.53 0.43
CA ILE A 2 -9.35 -15.77 -0.37
C ILE A 2 -8.34 -16.88 -0.01
N ARG A 3 -7.03 -16.58 0.00
CA ARG A 3 -6.00 -17.56 0.38
C ARG A 3 -6.19 -18.14 1.79
N LEU A 4 -6.79 -17.37 2.70
CA LEU A 4 -7.08 -17.77 4.07
C LEU A 4 -8.45 -18.45 4.22
N GLY A 5 -9.23 -18.60 3.15
CA GLY A 5 -10.58 -19.18 3.19
C GLY A 5 -11.66 -18.30 3.84
N LEU A 6 -11.36 -17.03 4.16
CA LEU A 6 -12.26 -16.15 4.93
C LEU A 6 -13.36 -15.47 4.09
N SER A 7 -13.17 -15.40 2.76
CA SER A 7 -14.16 -14.83 1.83
C SER A 7 -13.83 -15.24 0.40
N LYS A 8 -14.82 -15.19 -0.49
CA LYS A 8 -14.65 -15.36 -1.94
C LYS A 8 -14.47 -14.04 -2.70
N LYS A 9 -14.69 -12.89 -2.04
CA LYS A 9 -14.54 -11.57 -2.66
C LYS A 9 -13.07 -11.23 -2.85
N THR A 10 -12.73 -10.77 -4.06
CA THR A 10 -11.44 -10.14 -4.35
C THR A 10 -11.38 -8.73 -3.75
N SER A 11 -10.21 -8.09 -3.74
CA SER A 11 -10.11 -6.68 -3.35
C SER A 11 -10.93 -5.79 -4.29
N ALA A 12 -10.93 -6.08 -5.59
CA ALA A 12 -11.68 -5.35 -6.60
C ALA A 12 -13.20 -5.44 -6.39
N ASP A 13 -13.73 -6.62 -6.03
CA ASP A 13 -15.16 -6.79 -5.70
C ASP A 13 -15.61 -5.93 -4.50
N MET A 14 -14.65 -5.51 -3.68
CA MET A 14 -14.86 -4.66 -2.50
C MET A 14 -14.52 -3.19 -2.77
N GLY A 15 -14.19 -2.82 -4.01
CA GLY A 15 -13.80 -1.45 -4.37
C GLY A 15 -12.40 -1.05 -3.91
N HIS A 16 -11.52 -2.03 -3.65
CA HIS A 16 -10.13 -1.79 -3.23
C HIS A 16 -9.14 -2.21 -4.32
N LEU A 17 -8.24 -1.31 -4.67
CA LEU A 17 -7.12 -1.60 -5.55
C LEU A 17 -6.14 -2.57 -4.84
N PRO A 18 -5.73 -3.69 -5.46
CA PRO A 18 -4.71 -4.56 -4.88
C PRO A 18 -3.37 -3.84 -4.77
N GLN A 19 -2.58 -4.18 -3.75
CA GLN A 19 -1.28 -3.53 -3.52
C GLN A 19 -0.27 -3.87 -4.62
N THR A 20 -0.25 -5.14 -5.02
CA THR A 20 0.69 -5.71 -6.00
C THR A 20 -0.04 -6.16 -7.27
N GLY A 21 0.72 -6.36 -8.34
CA GLY A 21 0.21 -6.78 -9.65
C GLY A 21 0.15 -5.62 -10.63
N SER A 22 -0.04 -5.92 -11.91
CA SER A 22 -0.13 -4.91 -12.97
C SER A 22 -1.26 -3.91 -12.69
N GLY A 23 -0.95 -2.61 -12.76
CA GLY A 23 -1.86 -1.53 -12.43
C GLY A 23 -2.20 -1.46 -10.93
N GLY A 24 -1.43 -2.13 -10.07
CA GLY A 24 -1.63 -2.15 -8.64
C GLY A 24 -1.27 -0.83 -7.96
N MET A 25 -1.53 -0.78 -6.66
CA MET A 25 -1.28 0.42 -5.85
C MET A 25 0.19 0.83 -5.84
N ILE A 26 1.13 -0.12 -5.76
CA ILE A 26 2.56 0.19 -5.75
C ILE A 26 2.97 0.89 -7.05
N GLU A 27 2.62 0.32 -8.20
CA GLU A 27 2.91 0.92 -9.52
C GLU A 27 2.29 2.32 -9.66
N THR A 28 1.06 2.49 -9.16
CA THR A 28 0.38 3.79 -9.14
C THR A 28 1.13 4.80 -8.27
N LEU A 29 1.57 4.39 -7.09
CA LEU A 29 2.27 5.28 -6.14
C LEU A 29 3.69 5.60 -6.57
N ASP A 30 4.40 4.69 -7.24
CA ASP A 30 5.72 4.95 -7.84
C ASP A 30 5.63 6.05 -8.91
N SER A 31 4.52 6.15 -9.63
CA SER A 31 4.32 7.22 -10.61
C SER A 31 4.26 8.63 -9.99
N LEU A 32 4.06 8.75 -8.67
CA LEU A 32 3.95 10.03 -7.95
C LEU A 32 5.29 10.67 -7.57
N ASP A 33 6.42 9.97 -7.79
CA ASP A 33 7.75 10.53 -7.48
C ASP A 33 8.16 11.67 -8.42
N VAL A 34 7.40 11.85 -9.51
CA VAL A 34 7.51 12.98 -10.44
C VAL A 34 6.15 13.65 -10.53
N ASP A 35 6.11 14.97 -10.30
CA ASP A 35 4.85 15.71 -10.41
C ASP A 35 4.41 15.89 -11.88
N ARG A 36 3.21 16.43 -12.08
CA ARG A 36 2.62 16.63 -13.42
C ARG A 36 3.40 17.61 -14.30
N THR A 37 4.38 18.32 -13.73
CA THR A 37 5.24 19.30 -14.41
C THR A 37 6.65 18.77 -14.64
N GLY A 38 6.93 17.51 -14.26
CA GLY A 38 8.23 16.87 -14.44
C GLY A 38 9.23 17.14 -13.32
N ASN A 39 8.82 17.78 -12.23
CA ASN A 39 9.70 18.00 -11.09
C ASN A 39 9.75 16.75 -10.22
N ALA A 40 10.97 16.34 -9.85
CA ALA A 40 11.17 15.31 -8.84
C ALA A 40 10.81 15.89 -7.47
N GLY A 41 9.79 15.31 -6.84
CA GLY A 41 9.34 15.68 -5.51
C GLY A 41 8.89 14.43 -4.80
N ARG A 42 9.58 14.06 -3.71
CA ARG A 42 9.29 12.83 -2.98
C ARG A 42 7.99 13.02 -2.18
N VAL A 43 6.88 12.55 -2.74
CA VAL A 43 5.60 12.48 -2.01
C VAL A 43 5.74 11.42 -0.92
N ARG A 44 5.37 11.76 0.32
CA ARG A 44 5.28 10.78 1.40
C ARG A 44 4.08 9.86 1.15
N LYS A 45 4.33 8.55 0.99
CA LYS A 45 3.31 7.55 0.67
C LYS A 45 2.98 6.76 1.94
N VAL A 46 1.72 6.80 2.41
CA VAL A 46 1.29 6.05 3.60
C VAL A 46 0.00 5.29 3.32
N LEU A 47 0.00 3.98 3.56
CA LEU A 47 -1.20 3.14 3.46
C LEU A 47 -1.95 3.11 4.78
N ILE A 48 -3.25 3.37 4.73
CA ILE A 48 -4.20 3.25 5.86
C ILE A 48 -5.41 2.42 5.41
N HIS A 49 -6.36 2.16 6.32
CA HIS A 49 -7.53 1.32 6.07
C HIS A 49 -7.12 -0.11 5.68
N ILE A 50 -6.28 -0.70 6.52
CA ILE A 50 -5.67 -2.01 6.28
C ILE A 50 -6.56 -3.09 6.89
N ASN A 51 -7.02 -4.02 6.06
CA ASN A 51 -7.79 -5.16 6.54
C ASN A 51 -6.92 -6.06 7.45
N ASN A 52 -7.51 -6.61 8.51
CA ASN A 52 -6.80 -7.48 9.47
C ASN A 52 -6.09 -8.68 8.83
N THR A 53 -6.55 -9.14 7.65
CA THR A 53 -5.94 -10.27 6.95
C THR A 53 -4.74 -9.88 6.07
N ASN A 54 -4.32 -8.63 6.06
CA ASN A 54 -3.28 -8.16 5.15
C ASN A 54 -1.89 -8.51 5.72
N PRO A 55 -1.05 -9.28 5.00
CA PRO A 55 0.26 -9.69 5.49
C PRO A 55 1.23 -8.52 5.76
N ILE A 56 0.97 -7.32 5.24
CA ILE A 56 1.77 -6.13 5.58
C ILE A 56 1.73 -5.76 7.07
N LEU A 57 0.76 -6.30 7.82
CA LEU A 57 0.70 -6.14 9.28
C LEU A 57 1.77 -6.96 10.01
N VAL A 58 2.41 -7.93 9.35
CA VAL A 58 3.58 -8.65 9.88
C VAL A 58 4.81 -7.79 9.60
N GLU A 59 5.35 -7.15 10.63
CA GLU A 59 6.36 -6.08 10.50
C GLU A 59 7.66 -6.53 9.82
N ASP A 60 8.11 -7.75 10.08
CA ASP A 60 9.29 -8.38 9.49
C ASP A 60 8.96 -9.25 8.26
N GLY A 61 7.70 -9.23 7.83
CA GLY A 61 7.19 -10.01 6.71
C GLY A 61 7.69 -9.53 5.35
N PRO A 62 7.73 -10.42 4.34
CA PRO A 62 8.21 -10.07 3.00
C PRO A 62 7.35 -8.98 2.33
N GLU A 63 6.03 -8.98 2.53
CA GLU A 63 5.15 -7.96 1.96
C GLU A 63 5.37 -6.57 2.58
N ARG A 64 5.70 -6.49 3.87
CA ARG A 64 6.07 -5.24 4.54
C ARG A 64 7.39 -4.69 3.99
N ARG A 65 8.36 -5.56 3.73
CA ARG A 65 9.64 -5.20 3.10
C ARG A 65 9.46 -4.64 1.68
N VAL A 66 8.60 -5.25 0.86
CA VAL A 66 8.30 -4.74 -0.48
C VAL A 66 7.75 -3.31 -0.41
N LEU A 67 6.82 -3.00 0.50
CA LEU A 67 6.35 -1.61 0.65
C LEU A 67 7.48 -0.64 1.01
N ALA A 68 8.37 -1.04 1.91
CA ALA A 68 9.51 -0.21 2.31
C ALA A 68 10.50 0.05 1.15
N GLU A 69 10.75 -0.95 0.29
CA GLU A 69 11.58 -0.81 -0.92
C GLU A 69 11.02 0.23 -1.90
N HIS A 70 9.69 0.38 -1.95
CA HIS A 70 8.99 1.41 -2.74
C HIS A 70 8.76 2.73 -1.98
N GLY A 71 9.33 2.87 -0.78
CA GLY A 71 9.17 4.07 0.05
C GLY A 71 7.74 4.30 0.54
N ILE A 72 6.96 3.23 0.70
CA ILE A 72 5.57 3.26 1.15
C ILE A 72 5.52 2.84 2.62
N GLU A 73 5.04 3.74 3.47
CA GLU A 73 4.81 3.48 4.89
C GLU A 73 3.45 2.79 5.13
N VAL A 74 3.34 2.09 6.25
CA VAL A 74 2.09 1.52 6.75
C VAL A 74 1.68 2.31 7.99
N ALA A 75 0.49 2.90 7.95
CA ALA A 75 -0.07 3.62 9.07
C ALA A 75 -0.26 2.72 10.29
N TYR A 76 -0.12 3.31 11.46
CA TYR A 76 -0.36 2.68 12.76
C TYR A 76 -1.13 3.65 13.66
N ASP A 77 -1.82 3.11 14.66
CA ASP A 77 -2.58 3.91 15.61
C ASP A 77 -1.65 4.88 16.35
N GLY A 78 -1.99 6.16 16.35
CA GLY A 78 -1.16 7.23 16.93
C GLY A 78 -0.14 7.85 15.99
N MET A 79 -0.07 7.42 14.71
CA MET A 79 0.77 8.08 13.71
C MET A 79 0.36 9.55 13.53
N ALA A 80 1.33 10.45 13.65
CA ALA A 80 1.15 11.89 13.46
C ALA A 80 1.87 12.38 12.19
N PHE A 81 1.32 13.43 11.58
CA PHE A 81 1.91 14.12 10.43
C PHE A 81 2.18 15.58 10.78
N GLU A 82 3.34 16.06 10.35
CA GLU A 82 3.66 17.48 10.22
C GLU A 82 3.85 17.74 8.73
N LEU A 83 3.24 18.80 8.22
CA LEU A 83 3.16 19.13 6.79
C LEU A 83 3.88 20.44 6.50
#